data_AF-A0A4P6HP82-F1
#
_entry.id   AF-A0A4P6HP82-F1
#
_cell.length_a   1.000
_cell.length_b   1.000
_cell.length_c   1.000
_cell.angle_alpha   90.00
_cell.angle_beta   90.00
_cell.angle_gamma   90.00
#
_symmetry.space_group_name_H-M   'P 1'
#
loop_
_entity.id
_entity.type
_entity.pdbx_description
1 polymer ?
#
loop_
_entity_poly.entity_id
_entity_poly.type
_entity_poly.pdbx_seq_one_letter_code
_entity_poly.pdbx_strand_id
1 'polypeptide(L)'
;MAMAAMNLPRADAQGIRRAVPDSLAGLTAEVSGIVGDPSVSEDDVAQALGRGLLAAAAAARLPDLAAWAEIPLASGQADAPLPADLLHAPVDAFLLPARGRVRLAPDLAALRRSCPATRPGRPRLAALAGGRLHVRPVPAGDVIIGFEYGRLPAPLAAPGDKPEGLPVHLAGPLLVAYACRELFERLEEGADGAKTQTAAYGKRYEALLAELTATTSPRQTAPADIPSAADPYGFGEDWP
;
A
#
# COMPACT_ATOMS: atom_id res chain seq x y z
N MET A 1 -30.40 -7.94 58.52
CA MET A 1 -30.13 -7.20 57.26
C MET A 1 -28.87 -7.79 56.66
N ALA A 2 -29.01 -8.63 55.63
CA ALA A 2 -27.90 -9.29 54.95
C ALA A 2 -27.86 -8.81 53.50
N MET A 3 -26.75 -8.19 53.09
CA MET A 3 -26.55 -7.77 51.70
C MET A 3 -26.27 -9.00 50.84
N ALA A 4 -27.15 -9.24 49.85
CA ALA A 4 -26.91 -10.20 48.79
C ALA A 4 -25.79 -9.68 47.89
N ALA A 5 -24.60 -10.26 48.00
CA ALA A 5 -23.56 -10.09 47.00
C ALA A 5 -23.98 -10.81 45.73
N MET A 6 -24.51 -10.06 44.76
CA MET A 6 -24.68 -10.52 43.39
C MET A 6 -23.28 -10.79 42.81
N ASN A 7 -22.84 -12.04 42.84
CA ASN A 7 -21.73 -12.50 42.02
C ASN A 7 -22.22 -12.57 40.57
N LEU A 8 -22.00 -11.48 39.83
CA LEU A 8 -22.01 -11.55 38.38
C LEU A 8 -20.89 -12.51 37.95
N PRO A 9 -21.15 -13.46 37.03
CA PRO A 9 -20.06 -14.22 36.43
C PRO A 9 -19.08 -13.22 35.82
N ARG A 10 -17.83 -13.27 36.25
CA ARG A 10 -16.75 -12.54 35.58
C ARG A 10 -16.82 -12.93 34.12
N ALA A 11 -17.09 -11.98 33.23
CA ALA A 11 -16.95 -12.20 31.81
C ALA A 11 -15.54 -12.73 31.59
N ASP A 12 -15.45 -13.95 31.08
CA ASP A 12 -14.19 -14.53 30.64
C ASP A 12 -13.63 -13.60 29.56
N ALA A 13 -12.74 -12.69 29.96
CA ALA A 13 -12.04 -11.75 29.08
C ALA A 13 -11.02 -12.45 28.15
N GLN A 14 -11.18 -13.77 27.97
CA GLN A 14 -10.33 -14.65 27.17
C GLN A 14 -11.17 -15.58 26.28
N GLY A 15 -12.38 -15.16 25.92
CA GLY A 15 -13.17 -15.81 24.88
C GLY A 15 -12.59 -15.56 23.48
N ILE A 16 -11.70 -16.44 23.03
CA ILE A 16 -11.53 -16.79 21.61
C ILE A 16 -11.04 -15.62 20.72
N ARG A 17 -9.91 -15.01 21.07
CA ARG A 17 -8.93 -14.73 20.02
C ARG A 17 -8.18 -16.05 19.83
N ARG A 18 -8.59 -16.88 18.85
CA ARG A 18 -7.59 -17.75 18.22
C ARG A 18 -6.45 -16.79 17.91
N ALA A 19 -5.29 -16.98 18.53
CA ALA A 19 -4.08 -16.32 18.08
C ALA A 19 -3.95 -16.77 16.63
N VAL A 20 -4.49 -15.96 15.71
CA VAL A 20 -4.28 -16.16 14.30
C VAL A 20 -2.76 -16.22 14.19
N PRO A 21 -2.18 -17.26 13.58
CA PRO A 21 -0.74 -17.27 13.36
C PRO A 21 -0.43 -16.02 12.53
N ASP A 22 -0.01 -14.96 13.18
CA ASP A 22 0.24 -13.67 12.56
C ASP A 22 1.73 -13.47 12.30
N SER A 23 2.57 -14.42 12.74
CA SER A 23 3.97 -14.50 12.38
C SER A 23 4.19 -15.39 11.15
N LEU A 24 5.28 -15.14 10.44
CA LEU A 24 5.73 -15.96 9.32
C LEU A 24 5.79 -17.44 9.69
N ALA A 25 6.39 -17.80 10.83
CA ALA A 25 6.48 -19.20 11.27
C ALA A 25 5.11 -19.87 11.44
N GLY A 26 4.14 -19.14 12.01
CA GLY A 26 2.80 -19.66 12.21
C GLY A 26 2.06 -19.84 10.88
N LEU A 27 2.17 -18.86 9.98
CA LEU A 27 1.55 -18.91 8.65
C LEU A 27 2.15 -20.03 7.81
N THR A 28 3.48 -20.20 7.87
CA THR A 28 4.17 -21.28 7.19
C THR A 28 3.70 -22.64 7.69
N ALA A 29 3.59 -22.83 9.01
CA ALA A 29 3.08 -24.08 9.57
C ALA A 29 1.63 -24.37 9.14
N GLU A 30 0.78 -23.35 9.07
CA GLU A 30 -0.61 -23.51 8.60
C GLU A 30 -0.66 -23.93 7.12
N VAL A 31 0.08 -23.25 6.25
CA VAL A 31 0.12 -23.56 4.81
C VAL A 31 0.72 -24.96 4.58
N SER A 32 1.83 -25.30 5.24
CA SER A 32 2.44 -26.62 5.14
C SER A 32 1.49 -27.73 5.60
N GLY A 33 0.72 -27.49 6.67
CA GLY A 33 -0.30 -28.43 7.14
C GLY A 33 -1.48 -28.61 6.16
N ILE A 34 -1.82 -27.57 5.39
CA ILE A 34 -2.88 -27.62 4.38
C ILE A 34 -2.40 -28.31 3.09
N VAL A 35 -1.21 -27.94 2.61
CA VAL A 35 -0.66 -28.47 1.36
C VAL A 35 -0.24 -29.92 1.53
N GLY A 36 0.46 -30.24 2.63
CA GLY A 36 0.81 -31.62 3.01
C GLY A 36 1.68 -32.37 2.00
N ASP A 37 2.28 -31.67 1.03
CA ASP A 37 3.07 -32.26 -0.04
C ASP A 37 4.58 -32.11 0.25
N PRO A 38 5.35 -33.22 0.26
CA PRO A 38 6.77 -33.19 0.61
C PRO A 38 7.67 -32.49 -0.42
N SER A 39 7.16 -32.22 -1.63
CA SER A 39 7.90 -31.46 -2.65
C SER A 39 7.91 -29.94 -2.39
N VAL A 40 7.06 -29.45 -1.49
CA VAL A 40 6.98 -28.04 -1.12
C VAL A 40 7.84 -27.78 0.11
N SER A 41 8.83 -26.90 -0.03
CA SER A 41 9.68 -26.49 1.09
C SER A 41 9.08 -25.35 1.92
N GLU A 42 9.57 -25.15 3.15
CA GLU A 42 9.19 -23.99 3.96
C GLU A 42 9.57 -22.66 3.28
N ASP A 43 10.66 -22.66 2.49
CA ASP A 43 11.09 -21.50 1.72
C ASP A 43 10.09 -21.16 0.60
N ASP A 44 9.55 -22.17 -0.09
CA ASP A 44 8.51 -21.97 -1.11
C ASP A 44 7.25 -21.33 -0.51
N VAL A 45 6.86 -21.79 0.69
CA VAL A 45 5.73 -21.26 1.45
C VAL A 45 5.99 -19.82 1.87
N ALA A 46 7.15 -19.53 2.47
CA ALA A 46 7.52 -18.18 2.89
C ALA A 46 7.53 -17.20 1.72
N GLN A 47 8.06 -17.62 0.56
CA GLN A 47 8.03 -16.81 -0.66
C GLN A 47 6.60 -16.57 -1.16
N ALA A 48 5.72 -17.58 -1.11
CA ALA A 48 4.32 -17.43 -1.50
C ALA A 48 3.55 -16.48 -0.57
N LEU A 49 3.81 -16.55 0.73
CA LEU A 49 3.27 -15.61 1.72
C LEU A 49 3.76 -14.17 1.47
N GLY A 50 5.05 -13.99 1.19
CA GLY A 50 5.64 -12.69 0.85
C GLY A 50 5.03 -12.09 -0.43
N ARG A 51 4.84 -12.90 -1.47
CA ARG A 51 4.12 -12.47 -2.69
C ARG A 51 2.66 -12.11 -2.40
N GLY A 52 1.99 -12.87 -1.53
CA GLY A 52 0.63 -12.58 -1.08
C GLY A 52 0.51 -11.24 -0.36
N LEU A 53 1.47 -10.92 0.52
CA LEU A 53 1.51 -9.63 1.23
C LEU A 53 1.70 -8.47 0.25
N LEU A 54 2.63 -8.61 -0.70
CA LEU A 54 2.84 -7.62 -1.74
C LEU A 54 1.60 -7.45 -2.62
N ALA A 55 0.93 -8.54 -3.01
CA ALA A 55 -0.28 -8.50 -3.82
C ALA A 55 -1.44 -7.80 -3.08
N ALA A 56 -1.60 -8.07 -1.78
CA ALA A 56 -2.61 -7.42 -0.95
C ALA A 56 -2.32 -5.92 -0.80
N ALA A 57 -1.07 -5.55 -0.51
CA ALA A 57 -0.65 -4.17 -0.40
C ALA A 57 -0.76 -3.43 -1.74
N ALA A 58 -0.58 -4.10 -2.89
CA ALA A 58 -0.75 -3.49 -4.21
C ALA A 58 -2.23 -3.28 -4.58
N ALA A 59 -3.12 -4.15 -4.10
CA ALA A 59 -4.55 -4.06 -4.38
C ALA A 59 -5.27 -3.00 -3.54
N ALA A 60 -4.73 -2.66 -2.37
CA ALA A 60 -5.35 -1.75 -1.41
C ALA A 60 -4.34 -0.75 -0.84
N ARG A 61 -4.73 0.52 -0.71
CA ARG A 61 -3.90 1.52 0.00
C ARG A 61 -4.05 1.32 1.50
N LEU A 62 -3.17 0.53 2.09
CA LEU A 62 -3.16 0.23 3.52
C LEU A 62 -2.71 1.47 4.33
N PRO A 63 -3.51 1.95 5.31
CA PRO A 63 -3.17 3.16 6.06
C PRO A 63 -1.83 3.10 6.80
N ASP A 64 -1.49 1.94 7.36
CA ASP A 64 -0.24 1.75 8.10
C ASP A 64 1.01 1.76 7.20
N LEU A 65 0.82 1.67 5.88
CA LEU A 65 1.87 1.84 4.88
C LEU A 65 1.92 3.27 4.32
N ALA A 66 1.19 4.22 4.88
CA ALA A 66 1.33 5.63 4.54
C ALA A 66 2.72 6.14 5.00
N ALA A 67 3.41 6.81 4.10
CA ALA A 67 4.73 7.41 4.33
C ALA A 67 4.78 8.82 3.74
N TRP A 68 5.71 9.63 4.22
CA TRP A 68 5.95 10.99 3.73
C TRP A 68 7.34 11.06 3.09
N ALA A 69 7.41 11.63 1.89
CA ALA A 69 8.66 11.88 1.19
C ALA A 69 8.88 13.38 1.04
N GLU A 70 10.14 13.80 1.19
CA GLU A 70 10.61 15.14 0.84
C GLU A 70 11.70 15.02 -0.21
N ILE A 71 11.42 15.51 -1.41
CA ILE A 71 12.33 15.43 -2.55
C ILE A 71 12.95 16.80 -2.78
N PRO A 72 14.24 16.99 -2.46
CA PRO A 72 14.95 18.20 -2.80
C PRO A 72 15.23 18.24 -4.31
N LEU A 73 15.05 19.41 -4.90
CA LEU A 73 15.37 19.72 -6.29
C LEU A 73 16.22 20.99 -6.31
N ALA A 74 17.43 20.89 -6.86
CA ALA A 74 18.28 22.05 -7.04
C ALA A 74 17.79 22.96 -8.17
N SER A 75 18.26 24.21 -8.20
CA SER A 75 18.06 25.10 -9.35
C SER A 75 18.47 24.42 -10.66
N GLY A 76 17.61 24.49 -11.68
CA GLY A 76 17.82 23.86 -12.99
C GLY A 76 17.53 22.36 -13.04
N GLN A 77 17.22 21.70 -11.92
CA GLN A 77 16.95 20.27 -11.88
C GLN A 77 15.50 19.96 -12.25
N ALA A 78 15.29 19.30 -13.40
CA ALA A 78 13.94 19.01 -13.91
C ALA A 78 13.28 17.79 -13.25
N ASP A 79 14.05 16.97 -12.55
CA ASP A 79 13.57 15.73 -11.96
C ASP A 79 14.47 15.20 -10.84
N ALA A 80 13.90 14.36 -9.97
CA ALA A 80 14.61 13.75 -8.85
C ALA A 80 14.10 12.32 -8.61
N PRO A 81 14.92 11.43 -8.00
CA PRO A 81 14.52 10.05 -7.74
C PRO A 81 13.35 9.98 -6.75
N LEU A 82 12.41 9.08 -7.00
CA LEU A 82 11.35 8.72 -6.06
C LEU A 82 11.88 7.80 -4.95
N PRO A 83 11.17 7.69 -3.82
CA PRO A 83 11.45 6.65 -2.83
C PRO A 83 11.49 5.26 -3.47
N ALA A 84 12.51 4.48 -3.15
CA ALA A 84 12.69 3.14 -3.70
C ALA A 84 11.60 2.15 -3.24
N ASP A 85 10.94 2.47 -2.13
CA ASP A 85 9.84 1.73 -1.54
C ASP A 85 8.46 2.23 -1.99
N LEU A 86 8.36 3.13 -2.97
CA LEU A 86 7.05 3.63 -3.43
C LEU A 86 6.22 2.51 -4.08
N LEU A 87 5.08 2.20 -3.48
CA LEU A 87 4.09 1.25 -3.99
C LEU A 87 2.88 1.98 -4.59
N HIS A 88 2.32 2.94 -3.85
CA HIS A 88 1.19 3.76 -4.30
C HIS A 88 1.62 5.20 -4.50
N ALA A 89 1.45 5.69 -5.72
CA ALA A 89 1.75 7.08 -6.08
C ALA A 89 0.94 8.07 -5.23
N PRO A 90 1.54 9.23 -4.87
CA PRO A 90 0.83 10.30 -4.17
C PRO A 90 -0.39 10.79 -4.96
N VAL A 91 -1.40 11.25 -4.21
CA VAL A 91 -2.56 11.96 -4.79
C VAL A 91 -2.31 13.47 -4.80
N ASP A 92 -1.55 13.97 -3.84
CA ASP A 92 -1.21 15.38 -3.68
C ASP A 92 0.29 15.57 -3.43
N ALA A 93 0.82 16.72 -3.88
CA ALA A 93 2.18 17.14 -3.63
C ALA A 93 2.25 18.64 -3.34
N PHE A 94 3.25 19.06 -2.56
CA PHE A 94 3.37 20.42 -2.04
C PHE A 94 4.81 20.91 -2.09
N LEU A 95 5.00 22.18 -2.44
CA LEU A 95 6.27 22.87 -2.26
C LEU A 95 6.46 23.26 -0.79
N LEU A 96 7.57 22.88 -0.18
CA LEU A 96 7.94 23.23 1.18
C LEU A 96 8.94 24.39 1.21
N PRO A 97 8.94 25.23 2.27
CA PRO A 97 8.02 25.23 3.40
C PRO A 97 6.67 25.94 3.13
N ALA A 98 6.57 26.68 2.03
CA ALA A 98 5.44 27.57 1.73
C ALA A 98 4.11 26.87 1.37
N ARG A 99 4.05 25.53 1.44
CA ARG A 99 2.91 24.63 1.12
C ARG A 99 2.14 24.97 -0.17
N GLY A 100 2.82 25.50 -1.18
CA GLY A 100 2.19 25.73 -2.49
C GLY A 100 1.91 24.40 -3.18
N ARG A 101 0.67 24.17 -3.62
CA ARG A 101 0.29 22.89 -4.23
C ARG A 101 1.02 22.65 -5.55
N VAL A 102 1.51 21.43 -5.75
CA VAL A 102 2.07 20.93 -7.01
C VAL A 102 1.08 19.91 -7.56
N ARG A 103 0.48 20.23 -8.70
CA ARG A 103 -0.53 19.36 -9.31
C ARG A 103 0.16 18.17 -9.99
N LEU A 104 -0.29 16.97 -9.64
CA LEU A 104 0.20 15.74 -10.26
C LEU A 104 -0.53 15.48 -11.58
N ALA A 105 0.24 15.41 -12.66
CA ALA A 105 -0.21 14.99 -13.97
C ALA A 105 -0.17 13.44 -14.04
N PRO A 106 -1.07 12.82 -14.82
CA PRO A 106 -1.17 11.36 -14.89
C PRO A 106 0.07 10.71 -15.52
N ASP A 107 0.76 11.43 -16.40
CA ASP A 107 1.94 10.95 -17.10
C ASP A 107 2.84 12.11 -17.57
N LEU A 108 4.02 11.78 -18.06
CA LEU A 108 5.01 12.74 -18.55
C LEU A 108 4.54 13.49 -19.82
N ALA A 109 3.70 12.88 -20.65
CA ALA A 109 3.17 13.53 -21.85
C ALA A 109 2.11 14.59 -21.50
N ALA A 110 1.25 14.32 -20.51
CA ALA A 110 0.33 15.27 -19.92
C ALA A 110 1.09 16.42 -19.26
N LEU A 111 2.14 16.14 -18.48
CA LEU A 111 3.00 17.17 -17.88
C LEU A 111 3.59 18.11 -18.95
N ARG A 112 4.12 17.54 -20.05
CA ARG A 112 4.70 18.30 -21.17
C ARG A 112 3.65 19.13 -21.92
N ARG A 113 2.43 18.60 -22.12
CA ARG A 113 1.34 19.34 -22.76
C ARG A 113 0.83 20.50 -21.89
N SER A 114 0.65 20.26 -20.59
CA SER A 114 0.15 21.26 -19.64
C SER A 114 1.14 22.37 -19.35
N CYS A 115 2.44 22.09 -19.47
CA CYS A 115 3.47 23.11 -19.40
C CYS A 115 4.59 22.76 -20.40
N PRO A 116 4.54 23.31 -21.63
CA PRO A 116 5.56 23.05 -22.66
C PRO A 116 7.00 23.40 -22.23
N ALA A 117 7.13 24.24 -21.19
CA ALA A 117 8.34 24.72 -20.54
C ALA A 117 9.40 25.34 -21.47
N THR A 118 9.64 26.63 -21.33
CA THR A 118 10.79 27.33 -21.93
C THR A 118 11.57 28.19 -20.94
N ARG A 119 11.07 28.43 -19.72
CA ARG A 119 11.76 29.25 -18.71
C ARG A 119 11.74 28.58 -17.33
N PRO A 120 12.85 28.64 -16.58
CA PRO A 120 12.87 28.26 -15.17
C PRO A 120 11.85 29.06 -14.36
N GLY A 121 11.32 28.47 -13.31
CA GLY A 121 10.33 29.09 -12.44
C GLY A 121 10.01 28.22 -11.22
N ARG A 122 9.02 28.64 -10.42
CA ARG A 122 8.52 27.84 -9.31
C ARG A 122 7.76 26.63 -9.86
N PRO A 123 8.09 25.37 -9.48
CA PRO A 123 7.34 24.20 -9.93
C PRO A 123 5.85 24.29 -9.57
N ARG A 124 4.98 23.92 -10.50
CA ARG A 124 3.51 23.92 -10.30
C ARG A 124 2.86 22.60 -10.69
N LEU A 125 3.52 21.85 -11.57
CA LEU A 125 3.08 20.55 -12.06
C LEU A 125 4.19 19.54 -11.82
N ALA A 126 3.82 18.30 -11.54
CA ALA A 126 4.75 17.19 -11.52
C ALA A 126 4.14 15.92 -12.11
N ALA A 127 4.97 14.98 -12.54
CA ALA A 127 4.53 13.65 -12.95
C ALA A 127 5.53 12.61 -12.48
N LEU A 128 5.03 11.45 -12.07
CA LEU A 128 5.87 10.31 -11.73
C LEU A 128 6.10 9.49 -12.99
N ALA A 129 7.35 9.27 -13.36
CA ALA A 129 7.70 8.44 -14.52
C ALA A 129 9.12 7.85 -14.38
N GLY A 130 9.23 6.54 -14.59
CA GLY A 130 10.52 5.84 -14.59
C GLY A 130 11.28 5.92 -13.26
N GLY A 131 10.56 5.85 -12.13
CA GLY A 131 11.17 5.95 -10.78
C GLY A 131 11.61 7.37 -10.40
N ARG A 132 11.13 8.40 -11.11
CA ARG A 132 11.52 9.79 -10.89
C ARG A 132 10.30 10.71 -10.85
N LEU A 133 10.39 11.77 -10.05
CA LEU A 133 9.46 12.89 -10.01
C LEU A 133 9.94 13.95 -10.99
N HIS A 134 9.23 14.13 -12.11
CA HIS A 134 9.49 15.18 -13.09
C HIS A 134 8.67 16.40 -12.74
N VAL A 135 9.26 17.60 -12.80
CA VAL A 135 8.60 18.84 -12.40
C VAL A 135 8.60 19.89 -13.50
N ARG A 136 7.53 20.70 -13.55
CA ARG A 136 7.44 21.85 -14.45
C ARG A 136 6.73 23.05 -13.81
N PRO A 137 7.19 24.29 -14.05
CA PRO A 137 8.49 24.66 -14.63
C PRO A 137 9.69 24.07 -13.87
N VAL A 138 10.85 23.99 -14.53
CA VAL A 138 12.11 23.62 -13.88
C VAL A 138 12.43 24.66 -12.79
N PRO A 139 12.83 24.26 -11.57
CA PRO A 139 13.09 25.19 -10.48
C PRO A 139 14.09 26.28 -10.86
N ALA A 140 13.73 27.54 -10.63
CA ALA A 140 14.66 28.67 -10.76
C ALA A 140 15.62 28.80 -9.56
N GLY A 141 15.25 28.19 -8.43
CA GLY A 141 16.05 28.10 -7.21
C GLY A 141 15.79 26.75 -6.52
N ASP A 142 16.53 26.46 -5.47
CA ASP A 142 16.38 25.21 -4.72
C ASP A 142 15.00 25.14 -4.06
N VAL A 143 14.34 24.00 -4.21
CA VAL A 143 13.00 23.74 -3.67
C VAL A 143 12.90 22.33 -3.11
N ILE A 144 11.94 22.11 -2.23
CA ILE A 144 11.60 20.78 -1.72
C ILE A 144 10.15 20.50 -2.08
N ILE A 145 9.89 19.32 -2.65
CA ILE A 145 8.54 18.82 -2.87
C ILE A 145 8.24 17.72 -1.86
N GLY A 146 7.24 17.96 -1.01
CA GLY A 146 6.72 17.02 -0.04
C GLY A 146 5.43 16.35 -0.52
N PHE A 147 5.28 15.05 -0.28
CA PHE A 147 4.04 14.32 -0.57
C PHE A 147 3.90 13.05 0.27
N GLU A 148 2.64 12.64 0.47
CA GLU A 148 2.29 11.37 1.09
C GLU A 148 2.18 10.27 0.02
N TYR A 149 2.81 9.13 0.26
CA TYR A 149 2.77 7.97 -0.64
C TYR A 149 2.49 6.69 0.15
N GLY A 150 2.05 5.63 -0.53
CA GLY A 150 2.00 4.30 0.08
C GLY A 150 3.32 3.58 -0.19
N ARG A 151 4.00 3.12 0.86
CA ARG A 151 5.25 2.36 0.72
C ARG A 151 5.02 0.86 0.59
N LEU A 152 6.06 0.14 0.19
CA LEU A 152 6.14 -1.31 0.27
C LEU A 152 6.05 -1.78 1.74
N PRO A 153 5.35 -2.89 2.01
CA PRO A 153 5.42 -3.54 3.31
C PRO A 153 6.82 -4.10 3.53
N ALA A 154 7.23 -4.20 4.80
CA ALA A 154 8.44 -4.89 5.18
C ALA A 154 8.42 -6.36 4.70
N PRO A 155 9.54 -6.90 4.20
CA PRO A 155 9.62 -8.31 3.81
C PRO A 155 9.35 -9.23 5.02
N LEU A 156 8.65 -10.35 4.78
CA LEU A 156 8.55 -11.45 5.73
C LEU A 156 9.82 -12.31 5.60
N ALA A 157 10.85 -12.00 6.37
CA ALA A 157 12.17 -12.64 6.27
C ALA A 157 12.51 -13.50 7.50
N ALA A 158 12.16 -13.04 8.69
CA ALA A 158 12.41 -13.74 9.93
C ALA A 158 11.15 -14.49 10.41
N PRO A 159 11.30 -15.63 11.12
CA PRO A 159 10.17 -16.43 11.62
C PRO A 159 9.15 -15.64 12.48
N GLY A 160 9.61 -14.57 13.14
CA GLY A 160 8.77 -13.69 13.97
C GLY A 160 8.11 -12.53 13.23
N ASP A 161 8.43 -12.33 11.95
CA ASP A 161 7.90 -11.21 11.17
C ASP A 161 6.39 -11.33 10.98
N LYS A 162 5.72 -10.18 11.02
CA LYS A 162 4.27 -10.08 10.86
C LYS A 162 3.92 -9.33 9.58
N PRO A 163 2.80 -9.67 8.92
CA PRO A 163 2.39 -9.01 7.70
C PRO A 163 1.97 -7.57 7.97
N GLU A 164 2.80 -6.63 7.54
CA GLU A 164 2.65 -5.21 7.82
C GLU A 164 1.41 -4.60 7.13
N GLY A 165 0.63 -3.84 7.89
CA GLY A 165 -0.50 -3.04 7.42
C GLY A 165 -1.78 -3.80 7.06
N LEU A 166 -1.79 -5.14 7.12
CA LEU A 166 -3.02 -5.90 6.97
C LEU A 166 -3.84 -5.88 8.27
N PRO A 167 -5.17 -5.72 8.19
CA PRO A 167 -6.05 -5.89 9.35
C PRO A 167 -5.88 -7.28 9.95
N VAL A 168 -5.73 -7.36 11.28
CA VAL A 168 -5.41 -8.60 12.02
C VAL A 168 -6.34 -9.77 11.67
N HIS A 169 -7.62 -9.51 11.42
CA HIS A 169 -8.61 -10.53 11.10
C HIS A 169 -8.52 -11.04 9.64
N LEU A 170 -7.90 -10.28 8.75
CA LEU A 170 -7.72 -10.64 7.33
C LEU A 170 -6.32 -11.19 7.04
N ALA A 171 -5.31 -10.74 7.79
CA ALA A 171 -3.91 -11.05 7.54
C ALA A 171 -3.66 -12.56 7.32
N GLY A 172 -3.97 -13.41 8.30
CA GLY A 172 -3.77 -14.85 8.18
C GLY A 172 -4.61 -15.49 7.08
N PRO A 173 -5.96 -15.39 7.13
CA PRO A 173 -6.81 -16.02 6.12
C PRO A 173 -6.48 -15.64 4.68
N LEU A 174 -6.14 -14.36 4.43
CA LEU A 174 -5.85 -13.85 3.10
C LEU A 174 -4.52 -14.40 2.58
N LEU A 175 -3.47 -14.35 3.40
CA LEU A 175 -2.15 -14.82 3.00
C LEU A 175 -2.10 -16.34 2.84
N VAL A 176 -2.73 -17.09 3.75
CA VAL A 176 -2.86 -18.55 3.62
C VAL A 176 -3.61 -18.90 2.34
N ALA A 177 -4.72 -18.22 2.05
CA ALA A 177 -5.48 -18.49 0.82
C ALA A 177 -4.66 -18.20 -0.44
N TYR A 178 -3.90 -17.10 -0.47
CA TYR A 178 -3.01 -16.78 -1.58
C TYR A 178 -1.90 -17.83 -1.75
N ALA A 179 -1.21 -18.18 -0.66
CA ALA A 179 -0.09 -19.12 -0.69
C ALA A 179 -0.55 -20.52 -1.12
N CYS A 180 -1.65 -21.02 -0.56
CA CYS A 180 -2.23 -22.30 -0.96
C CYS A 180 -2.62 -22.29 -2.44
N ARG A 181 -3.24 -21.21 -2.94
CA ARG A 181 -3.57 -21.09 -4.38
C ARG A 181 -2.33 -21.21 -5.26
N GLU A 182 -1.26 -20.48 -4.95
CA GLU A 182 -0.03 -20.52 -5.75
C GLU A 182 0.64 -21.90 -5.72
N LEU A 183 0.67 -22.55 -4.56
CA LEU A 183 1.30 -23.86 -4.41
C LEU A 183 0.50 -24.96 -5.09
N PHE A 184 -0.83 -24.97 -4.93
CA PHE A 184 -1.69 -25.91 -5.64
C PHE A 184 -1.66 -25.68 -7.15
N GLU A 185 -1.52 -24.44 -7.63
CA GLU A 185 -1.43 -24.16 -9.06
C GLU A 185 -0.24 -24.90 -9.71
N ARG A 186 0.88 -24.98 -9.00
CA ARG A 186 2.10 -25.71 -9.40
C ARG A 186 1.93 -27.23 -9.27
N LEU A 187 1.34 -27.69 -8.17
CA LEU A 187 1.16 -29.12 -7.90
C LEU A 187 0.11 -29.76 -8.83
N GLU A 188 -0.93 -29.00 -9.18
CA GLU A 188 -1.98 -29.42 -10.12
C GLU A 188 -1.57 -29.17 -11.58
N GLU A 189 -0.38 -28.63 -11.86
CA GLU A 189 0.12 -28.39 -13.22
C GLU A 189 0.47 -29.72 -13.89
N GLY A 190 -0.23 -30.04 -15.00
CA GLY A 190 -0.07 -31.30 -15.73
C GLY A 190 -1.01 -32.44 -15.28
N ALA A 191 -1.90 -32.21 -14.31
CA ALA A 191 -2.99 -33.12 -14.03
C ALA A 191 -4.12 -32.94 -15.08
N ASP A 192 -4.58 -34.03 -15.70
CA ASP A 192 -5.68 -34.06 -16.70
C ASP A 192 -7.08 -33.79 -16.08
N GLY A 193 -7.16 -32.97 -15.03
CA GLY A 193 -8.37 -32.69 -14.26
C GLY A 193 -8.58 -31.21 -13.98
N ALA A 194 -9.74 -30.89 -13.37
CA ALA A 194 -10.01 -29.55 -12.90
C ALA A 194 -9.14 -29.24 -11.67
N LYS A 195 -8.40 -28.11 -11.72
CA LYS A 195 -7.57 -27.55 -10.64
C LYS A 195 -8.43 -27.13 -9.43
N THR A 196 -8.92 -28.13 -8.70
CA THR A 196 -10.01 -27.98 -7.73
C THR A 196 -9.54 -27.19 -6.53
N GLN A 197 -8.34 -27.49 -6.03
CA GLN A 197 -7.78 -26.80 -4.87
C GLN A 197 -7.35 -25.40 -5.23
N THR A 198 -6.70 -25.21 -6.38
CA THR A 198 -6.39 -23.87 -6.88
C THR A 198 -7.65 -23.02 -7.01
N ALA A 199 -8.72 -23.55 -7.60
CA ALA A 199 -9.97 -22.82 -7.77
C ALA A 199 -10.65 -22.48 -6.44
N ALA A 200 -10.64 -23.41 -5.48
CA ALA A 200 -11.22 -23.20 -4.16
C ALA A 200 -10.48 -22.10 -3.38
N TYR A 201 -9.15 -22.18 -3.29
CA TYR A 201 -8.34 -21.16 -2.62
C TYR A 201 -8.31 -19.84 -3.38
N GLY A 202 -8.42 -19.86 -4.71
CA GLY A 202 -8.66 -18.70 -5.55
C GLY A 202 -9.92 -17.94 -5.15
N LYS A 203 -11.08 -18.61 -5.11
CA LYS A 203 -12.34 -17.97 -4.69
C LYS A 203 -12.26 -17.40 -3.28
N ARG A 204 -11.62 -18.12 -2.35
CA ARG A 204 -11.43 -17.66 -0.97
C ARG A 204 -10.55 -16.42 -0.90
N TYR A 205 -9.45 -16.40 -1.64
CA TYR A 205 -8.56 -15.24 -1.74
C TYR A 205 -9.29 -14.02 -2.30
N GLU A 206 -10.01 -14.17 -3.42
CA GLU A 206 -10.75 -13.06 -4.03
C GLU A 206 -11.83 -12.49 -3.10
N ALA A 207 -12.53 -13.34 -2.34
CA ALA A 207 -13.51 -12.88 -1.36
C ALA A 207 -12.86 -12.05 -0.23
N LEU A 208 -11.72 -12.49 0.29
CA LEU A 208 -10.98 -11.78 1.34
C LEU A 208 -10.33 -10.49 0.82
N LEU A 209 -9.87 -10.49 -0.43
CA LEU A 209 -9.33 -9.30 -1.08
C LEU A 209 -10.42 -8.25 -1.32
N ALA A 210 -11.62 -8.68 -1.72
CA ALA A 210 -12.78 -7.81 -1.84
C ALA A 210 -13.15 -7.16 -0.50
N GLU A 211 -13.10 -7.92 0.59
CA GLU A 211 -13.31 -7.39 1.94
C GLU A 211 -12.23 -6.37 2.35
N LEU A 212 -10.95 -6.69 2.08
CA LEU A 212 -9.84 -5.78 2.34
C LEU A 212 -10.04 -4.46 1.58
N THR A 213 -10.26 -4.52 0.27
CA THR A 213 -10.42 -3.34 -0.60
C THR A 213 -11.65 -2.51 -0.23
N ALA A 214 -12.76 -3.14 0.16
CA ALA A 214 -13.95 -2.43 0.62
C ALA A 214 -13.70 -1.62 1.91
N THR A 215 -12.82 -2.11 2.78
CA THR A 215 -12.54 -1.51 4.09
C THR A 215 -11.43 -0.47 4.05
N THR A 216 -10.49 -0.59 3.10
CA THR A 216 -9.26 0.22 3.02
C THR A 216 -9.22 1.18 1.83
N SER A 217 -10.11 1.04 0.85
CA SER A 217 -10.14 1.95 -0.29
C SER A 217 -10.36 3.38 0.20
N PRO A 218 -9.47 4.34 -0.15
CA PRO A 218 -9.70 5.73 0.18
C PRO A 218 -11.02 6.12 -0.48
N ARG A 219 -11.99 6.58 0.33
CA ARG A 219 -13.05 7.43 -0.21
C ARG A 219 -12.30 8.56 -0.90
N GLN A 220 -12.40 8.64 -2.24
CA GLN A 220 -11.94 9.80 -2.98
C GLN A 220 -12.68 11.02 -2.43
N THR A 221 -12.14 11.65 -1.40
CA THR A 221 -12.47 13.03 -1.09
C THR A 221 -11.81 13.79 -2.22
N ALA A 222 -12.63 14.28 -3.15
CA ALA A 222 -12.21 15.30 -4.09
C ALA A 222 -11.34 16.30 -3.33
N PRO A 223 -10.16 16.66 -3.85
CA PRO A 223 -9.26 17.52 -3.12
C PRO A 223 -10.01 18.80 -2.72
N ALA A 224 -10.17 19.01 -1.42
CA ALA A 224 -10.72 20.25 -0.93
C ALA A 224 -9.63 21.31 -1.11
N ASP A 225 -9.91 22.31 -1.96
CA ASP A 225 -9.07 23.50 -2.02
C ASP A 225 -9.15 24.15 -0.64
N ILE A 226 -8.05 24.05 0.13
CA ILE A 226 -7.93 24.76 1.40
C ILE A 226 -7.54 26.19 1.02
N PRO A 227 -8.43 27.19 1.23
CA PRO A 227 -8.07 28.58 1.00
C PRO A 227 -7.04 28.94 2.06
N SER A 228 -5.77 28.99 1.69
CA SER A 228 -4.72 29.47 2.58
C SER A 228 -4.71 30.99 2.51
N ALA A 229 -5.01 31.65 3.63
CA ALA A 229 -4.75 33.08 3.82
C ALA A 229 -3.25 33.43 3.69
N ALA A 230 -2.37 32.42 3.67
CA ALA A 230 -0.94 32.52 3.46
C ALA A 230 -0.50 32.10 2.05
N ASP A 231 -1.42 31.97 1.09
CA ASP A 231 -1.06 31.92 -0.33
C ASP A 231 -1.12 33.33 -0.92
N PRO A 232 -0.01 34.10 -0.92
CA PRO A 232 0.02 35.43 -1.56
C PRO A 232 -0.18 35.37 -3.08
N TYR A 233 -0.29 34.16 -3.65
CA TYR A 233 -0.58 33.90 -5.06
C TYR A 233 -1.81 33.03 -5.23
N GLY A 234 -2.69 32.99 -4.19
CA GLY A 234 -3.90 32.19 -4.12
C GLY A 234 -4.50 32.05 -5.49
N PHE A 235 -4.72 30.81 -5.96
CA PHE A 235 -5.22 30.47 -7.30
C PHE A 235 -6.18 31.55 -7.80
N GLY A 236 -5.59 32.52 -8.47
CA GLY A 236 -6.19 33.81 -8.73
C GLY A 236 -6.25 33.88 -10.22
N GLU A 237 -7.45 33.63 -10.73
CA GLU A 237 -8.03 34.08 -12.00
C GLU A 237 -7.25 33.91 -13.32
N ASP A 238 -5.98 33.53 -13.31
CA ASP A 238 -5.14 33.35 -14.49
C ASP A 238 -4.97 31.86 -14.79
N TRP A 239 -6.09 31.26 -15.17
CA TRP A 239 -6.15 30.01 -15.92
C TRP A 239 -6.98 30.28 -17.19
N PRO A 240 -6.52 29.89 -18.40
CA PRO A 240 -7.35 29.93 -19.60
C PRO A 240 -8.47 28.89 -19.58
#